data_AF-A0A7S7Q792-F1
#
_entry.id   AF-A0A7S7Q792-F1
#
_cell.length_a   1.000
_cell.length_b   1.000
_cell.length_c   1.000
_cell.angle_alpha   90.00
_cell.angle_beta   90.00
_cell.angle_gamma   90.00
#
_symmetry.space_group_name_H-M   'P 1'
#
loop_
_entity.id
_entity.type
_entity.pdbx_description
1 polymer ?
#
loop_
_entity_poly.entity_id
_entity_poly.type
_entity_poly.pdbx_seq_one_letter_code
_entity_poly.pdbx_strand_id
1 'polypeptide(L)'
;MASEKSDKASEMSRTTTLDEAAGLLRQIAGDGEAGESVKGVFRRLQRKLTGWSPGRIRDVWYRDRRVRIRAEEVEQLRALAKSRSESGSRDELTELRNRIARLERLLEAASAPVHG
;
A
#
# COMPACT_ATOMS: atom_id res chain seq x y z
N MET A 1 -36.65 7.66 19.51
CA MET A 1 -36.17 6.93 18.30
C MET A 1 -35.19 7.72 17.41
N ALA A 2 -34.85 8.99 17.70
CA ALA A 2 -33.83 9.73 16.93
C ALA A 2 -32.38 9.43 17.35
N SER A 3 -32.15 9.12 18.63
CA SER A 3 -30.79 8.89 19.17
C SER A 3 -30.10 7.67 18.58
N GLU A 4 -30.82 6.55 18.42
CA GLU A 4 -30.23 5.28 17.94
C GLU A 4 -29.72 5.33 16.48
N LYS A 5 -30.33 6.17 15.64
CA LYS A 5 -29.91 6.33 14.23
C LYS A 5 -28.58 7.10 14.14
N SER A 6 -28.39 8.09 15.01
CA SER A 6 -27.16 8.88 15.07
C SER A 6 -25.97 8.02 15.54
N ASP A 7 -26.18 7.17 16.53
CA ASP A 7 -25.14 6.29 17.06
C ASP A 7 -24.70 5.24 16.03
N LYS A 8 -25.65 4.61 15.33
CA LYS A 8 -25.34 3.65 14.25
C LYS A 8 -24.57 4.29 13.10
N ALA A 9 -24.91 5.52 12.71
CA ALA A 9 -24.19 6.23 11.65
C ALA A 9 -22.75 6.57 12.06
N SER A 10 -22.55 6.99 13.31
CA SER A 10 -21.21 7.25 13.86
C SER A 10 -20.36 5.98 13.96
N GLU A 11 -20.95 4.88 14.42
CA GLU A 11 -20.30 3.57 14.51
C GLU A 11 -19.85 3.09 13.12
N MET A 12 -20.75 3.16 12.14
CA MET A 12 -20.47 2.75 10.77
C MET A 12 -19.36 3.59 10.13
N SER A 13 -19.39 4.91 10.33
CA SER A 13 -18.33 5.82 9.86
C SER A 13 -16.97 5.47 10.48
N ARG A 14 -16.92 5.16 11.79
CA ARG A 14 -15.68 4.76 12.47
C ARG A 14 -15.15 3.44 11.92
N THR A 15 -16.02 2.46 11.68
CA THR A 15 -15.60 1.18 11.09
C THR A 15 -15.00 1.38 9.70
N THR A 16 -15.62 2.20 8.85
CA THR A 16 -15.08 2.49 7.51
C THR A 16 -13.71 3.16 7.57
N THR A 17 -13.50 4.11 8.49
CA THR A 17 -12.18 4.78 8.63
C THR A 17 -11.11 3.81 9.11
N LEU A 18 -11.45 2.91 10.04
CA LEU A 18 -10.52 1.89 10.55
C LEU A 18 -10.16 0.87 9.47
N ASP A 19 -11.14 0.46 8.67
CA ASP A 19 -10.93 -0.45 7.54
C ASP A 19 -10.07 0.18 6.45
N GLU A 20 -10.31 1.45 6.12
CA GLU A 20 -9.49 2.22 5.19
C GLU A 20 -8.03 2.28 5.68
N ALA A 21 -7.81 2.69 6.93
CA ALA A 21 -6.47 2.81 7.48
C ALA A 21 -5.72 1.47 7.53
N ALA A 22 -6.42 0.38 7.88
CA ALA A 22 -5.84 -0.97 7.84
C ALA A 22 -5.47 -1.40 6.42
N GLY A 23 -6.30 -1.04 5.43
CA GLY A 23 -6.02 -1.26 4.01
C GLY A 23 -4.78 -0.49 3.55
N LEU A 24 -4.71 0.80 3.87
CA LEU A 24 -3.57 1.66 3.53
C LEU A 24 -2.27 1.16 4.19
N LEU A 25 -2.30 0.71 5.44
CA LEU A 25 -1.11 0.12 6.09
C LEU A 25 -0.59 -1.11 5.34
N ARG A 26 -1.49 -1.98 4.88
CA ARG A 26 -1.12 -3.16 4.08
C ARG A 26 -0.56 -2.76 2.72
N GLN A 27 -1.15 -1.77 2.08
CA GLN A 27 -0.66 -1.21 0.83
C GLN A 27 0.74 -0.59 0.99
N ILE A 28 1.02 0.11 2.10
CA ILE A 28 2.36 0.67 2.37
C ILE A 28 3.38 -0.43 2.69
N ALA A 29 2.95 -1.49 3.40
CA ALA A 29 3.79 -2.63 3.75
C ALA A 29 4.23 -3.43 2.52
N GLY A 30 3.32 -3.62 1.56
CA GLY A 30 3.53 -4.43 0.36
C GLY A 30 3.68 -5.92 0.64
N ASP A 31 4.29 -6.63 -0.29
CA ASP A 31 4.48 -8.10 -0.24
C ASP A 31 5.47 -8.55 0.85
N GLY A 32 6.05 -7.60 1.60
CA GLY A 32 7.07 -7.88 2.60
C GLY A 32 8.39 -8.31 1.98
N GLU A 33 9.43 -8.43 2.82
CA GLU A 33 10.67 -9.09 2.41
C GLU A 33 10.55 -10.60 2.62
N ALA A 34 11.26 -11.40 1.84
CA ALA A 34 11.23 -12.86 1.96
C ALA A 34 11.66 -13.29 3.36
N GLY A 35 10.79 -14.00 4.09
CA GLY A 35 11.01 -14.41 5.48
C GLY A 35 10.77 -13.31 6.53
N GLU A 36 10.27 -12.13 6.14
CA GLU A 36 9.95 -11.04 7.07
C GLU A 36 8.79 -11.43 7.99
N SER A 37 9.05 -11.44 9.30
CA SER A 37 7.97 -11.60 10.28
C SER A 37 7.06 -10.36 10.30
N VAL A 38 5.80 -10.52 10.73
CA VAL A 38 4.87 -9.39 10.93
C VAL A 38 5.45 -8.31 11.87
N LYS A 39 6.27 -8.69 12.87
CA LYS A 39 6.97 -7.73 13.73
C LYS A 39 8.02 -6.91 12.96
N GLY A 40 8.68 -7.52 11.97
CA GLY A 40 9.58 -6.84 11.03
C GLY A 40 8.84 -5.79 10.21
N VAL A 41 7.69 -6.18 9.64
CA VAL A 41 6.80 -5.28 8.90
C VAL A 41 6.42 -4.07 9.75
N PHE A 42 6.02 -4.29 11.01
CA PHE A 42 5.66 -3.18 11.91
C PHE A 42 6.82 -2.23 12.21
N ARG A 43 8.04 -2.74 12.40
CA ARG A 43 9.24 -1.90 12.58
C ARG A 43 9.55 -1.09 11.32
N ARG A 44 9.39 -1.70 10.14
CA ARG A 44 9.59 -1.02 8.85
C ARG A 44 8.55 0.08 8.64
N LEU A 45 7.28 -0.20 8.94
CA LEU A 45 6.20 0.79 8.93
C LEU A 45 6.47 1.94 9.91
N GLN A 46 6.93 1.64 11.12
CA GLN A 46 7.27 2.66 12.13
C GLN A 46 8.32 3.66 11.63
N ARG A 47 9.31 3.21 10.85
CA ARG A 47 10.33 4.11 10.27
C ARG A 47 9.76 5.05 9.20
N LYS A 48 8.65 4.68 8.56
CA LYS A 48 7.97 5.49 7.54
C LYS A 48 6.90 6.41 8.13
N LEU A 49 6.29 5.99 9.24
CA LEU A 49 5.16 6.66 9.86
C LEU A 49 5.60 7.52 11.05
N THR A 50 5.69 8.82 10.83
CA THR A 50 5.98 9.82 11.86
C THR A 50 4.91 9.81 12.96
N GLY A 51 5.32 9.63 14.22
CA GLY A 51 4.42 9.69 15.38
C GLY A 51 3.67 8.40 15.70
N TRP A 52 3.88 7.32 14.93
CA TRP A 52 3.22 6.04 15.18
C TRP A 52 4.03 5.15 16.12
N SER A 53 3.38 4.59 17.13
CA SER A 53 3.97 3.57 17.99
C SER A 53 3.77 2.16 17.39
N PRO A 54 4.63 1.18 17.72
CA PRO A 54 4.43 -0.22 17.30
C PRO A 54 3.08 -0.81 17.75
N GLY A 55 2.58 -0.37 18.91
CA GLY A 55 1.25 -0.74 19.39
C GLY A 55 0.17 -0.17 18.48
N ARG A 56 0.25 1.13 18.16
CA ARG A 56 -0.74 1.79 17.31
C ARG A 56 -0.81 1.19 15.90
N ILE A 57 0.33 0.86 15.31
CA ILE A 57 0.40 0.16 14.02
C ILE A 57 -0.30 -1.20 14.13
N ARG A 58 -0.03 -1.97 15.19
CA ARG A 58 -0.66 -3.27 15.42
C ARG A 58 -2.18 -3.14 15.58
N ASP A 59 -2.64 -2.19 16.37
CA ASP A 59 -4.06 -2.04 16.69
C ASP A 59 -4.85 -1.68 15.43
N VAL A 60 -4.33 -0.76 14.61
CA VAL A 60 -4.93 -0.43 13.31
C VAL A 60 -4.82 -1.60 12.33
N TRP A 61 -3.68 -2.30 12.28
CA TRP A 61 -3.47 -3.46 11.40
C TRP A 61 -4.50 -4.59 11.60
N TYR A 62 -4.87 -4.83 12.86
CA TYR A 62 -5.87 -5.83 13.26
C TYR A 62 -7.29 -5.27 13.40
N ARG A 63 -7.50 -3.98 13.05
CA ARG A 63 -8.81 -3.31 13.15
C ARG A 63 -9.39 -3.37 14.57
N ASP A 64 -8.58 -3.05 15.58
CA ASP A 64 -9.08 -2.91 16.94
C ASP A 64 -10.12 -1.79 17.00
N ARG A 65 -11.40 -2.17 17.20
CA ARG A 65 -12.55 -1.25 17.23
C ARG A 65 -12.49 -0.24 18.37
N ARG A 66 -11.66 -0.47 19.38
CA ARG A 66 -11.46 0.46 20.51
C ARG A 66 -10.61 1.65 20.11
N VAL A 67 -9.84 1.54 19.03
CA VAL A 67 -8.94 2.59 18.58
C VAL A 67 -9.66 3.57 17.69
N ARG A 68 -9.54 4.86 18.04
CA ARG A 68 -9.96 5.97 17.18
C ARG A 68 -8.77 6.44 16.36
N ILE A 69 -8.96 6.52 15.04
CA ILE A 69 -7.98 7.05 14.11
C ILE A 69 -8.28 8.52 13.87
N ARG A 70 -7.24 9.36 13.93
CA ARG A 70 -7.34 10.79 13.66
C ARG A 70 -7.28 11.05 12.16
N ALA A 71 -7.85 12.17 11.73
CA ALA A 71 -7.82 12.55 10.32
C ALA A 71 -6.38 12.70 9.80
N GLU A 72 -5.47 13.27 10.61
CA GLU A 72 -4.05 13.43 10.25
C GLU A 72 -3.35 12.08 9.96
N GLU A 73 -3.73 11.03 10.67
CA GLU A 73 -3.14 9.70 10.54
C GLU A 73 -3.59 9.04 9.24
N VAL A 74 -4.88 9.16 8.89
CA VAL A 74 -5.40 8.65 7.62
C VAL A 74 -4.77 9.41 6.46
N GLU A 75 -4.63 10.72 6.55
CA GLU A 75 -4.03 11.53 5.49
C GLU A 75 -2.55 11.17 5.26
N GLN A 76 -1.79 10.96 6.33
CA GLN A 76 -0.42 10.46 6.23
C GLN A 76 -0.35 9.09 5.55
N LEU A 77 -1.26 8.17 5.89
CA LEU A 77 -1.34 6.86 5.26
C LEU A 77 -1.67 6.97 3.76
N ARG A 78 -2.62 7.83 3.38
CA ARG A 78 -2.96 8.08 1.96
C ARG A 78 -1.79 8.63 1.19
N ALA A 79 -1.07 9.61 1.73
CA ALA A 79 0.10 10.20 1.08
C ALA A 79 1.20 9.16 0.81
N LEU A 80 1.49 8.28 1.79
CA LEU A 80 2.48 7.23 1.65
C LEU A 80 2.04 6.09 0.72
N ALA A 81 0.74 5.74 0.72
CA ALA A 81 0.21 4.74 -0.18
C ALA A 81 0.25 5.22 -1.64
N LYS A 82 -0.08 6.49 -1.87
CA LYS A 82 -0.03 7.12 -3.19
C LYS A 82 1.39 7.14 -3.76
N SER A 83 2.38 7.58 -2.97
CA SER A 83 3.78 7.62 -3.44
C SER A 83 4.31 6.25 -3.81
N ARG A 84 3.93 5.20 -3.08
CA ARG A 84 4.30 3.81 -3.40
C ARG A 84 3.63 3.30 -4.68
N SER A 85 2.36 3.65 -4.90
CA SER A 85 1.67 3.28 -6.14
C SER A 85 2.35 3.92 -7.35
N GLU A 86 2.72 5.19 -7.25
CA GLU A 86 3.39 5.92 -8.33
C GLU A 86 4.78 5.33 -8.65
N SER A 87 5.54 4.91 -7.62
CA SER A 87 6.83 4.24 -7.84
C SER A 87 6.68 2.86 -8.48
N GLY A 88 5.74 2.03 -8.00
CA GLY A 88 5.52 0.69 -8.55
C GLY A 88 5.09 0.74 -10.02
N SER A 89 4.15 1.62 -10.37
CA SER A 89 3.72 1.80 -11.76
C SER A 89 4.85 2.27 -12.68
N ARG A 90 5.79 3.07 -12.17
CA ARG A 90 6.95 3.55 -12.94
C ARG A 90 7.95 2.43 -13.22
N ASP A 91 8.17 1.55 -12.26
CA ASP A 91 9.06 0.40 -12.40
C ASP A 91 8.49 -0.62 -13.40
N GLU A 92 7.20 -0.96 -13.29
CA GLU A 92 6.51 -1.86 -14.23
C GLU A 92 6.54 -1.32 -15.66
N LEU A 93 6.27 -0.03 -15.86
CA LEU A 93 6.34 0.61 -17.18
C LEU A 93 7.75 0.54 -17.77
N THR A 94 8.77 0.67 -16.92
CA THR A 94 10.17 0.60 -17.33
C THR A 94 10.54 -0.83 -17.74
N GLU A 95 10.11 -1.83 -16.97
CA GLU A 95 10.31 -3.24 -17.31
C GLU A 95 9.62 -3.62 -18.63
N LEU A 96 8.36 -3.21 -18.83
CA LEU A 96 7.63 -3.47 -20.07
C LEU A 96 8.32 -2.82 -21.27
N ARG A 97 8.79 -1.57 -21.14
CA ARG A 97 9.56 -0.89 -22.20
C ARG A 97 10.85 -1.62 -22.53
N ASN A 98 11.59 -2.07 -21.52
CA ASN A 98 12.82 -2.83 -21.72
C ASN A 98 12.54 -4.18 -22.42
N ARG A 99 11.44 -4.84 -22.06
CA ARG A 99 11.03 -6.10 -22.67
C ARG A 99 10.62 -5.92 -24.13
N ILE A 100 9.88 -4.86 -24.46
CA ILE A 100 9.54 -4.49 -25.84
C ILE A 100 10.81 -4.22 -26.65
N ALA A 101 11.71 -3.36 -26.16
CA ALA A 101 12.96 -3.04 -26.85
C ALA A 101 13.83 -4.28 -27.10
N ARG A 102 13.85 -5.24 -26.17
CA ARG A 102 14.54 -6.52 -26.36
C ARG A 102 13.90 -7.36 -27.47
N LEU A 103 12.57 -7.42 -27.53
CA LEU A 103 11.85 -8.16 -28.56
C LEU A 103 12.02 -7.52 -29.94
N GLU A 104 11.99 -6.19 -30.03
CA GLU A 104 12.24 -5.44 -31.27
C GLU A 104 13.63 -5.77 -31.83
N ARG A 105 14.68 -5.76 -31.00
CA ARG A 105 16.04 -6.16 -31.42
C ARG A 105 16.13 -7.59 -31.92
N LEU A 106 15.41 -8.53 -31.27
CA LEU A 106 15.39 -9.93 -31.70
C LEU A 106 14.65 -10.09 -33.03
N LEU A 107 13.56 -9.35 -33.24
CA LEU A 107 12.83 -9.33 -34.50
C LEU A 107 13.69 -8.75 -35.63
N GLU A 108 14.38 -7.63 -35.39
CA GLU A 108 15.32 -7.04 -36.35
C GLU A 108 16.42 -8.04 -36.73
N ALA A 109 17.06 -8.67 -35.73
CA ALA A 109 18.10 -9.67 -35.96
C ALA A 109 17.59 -10.91 -36.72
N ALA A 110 16.36 -11.36 -36.45
CA ALA A 110 15.74 -12.48 -37.16
C ALA A 110 15.25 -12.11 -38.57
N SER A 111 14.96 -10.83 -38.82
CA SER A 111 14.52 -10.31 -40.12
C SER A 111 15.67 -9.95 -41.06
N ALA A 112 16.91 -9.93 -40.56
CA ALA A 112 18.09 -9.67 -41.38
C ALA A 112 18.27 -10.77 -42.45
N PRO A 113 18.44 -10.41 -43.74
CA PRO A 113 18.61 -11.39 -44.80
C PRO A 113 19.90 -12.18 -44.56
N VAL A 114 19.77 -13.52 -44.54
CA VAL A 114 20.92 -14.43 -44.53
C VAL A 114 21.59 -14.30 -45.90
N HIS A 115 22.69 -13.55 -45.98
CA HIS A 115 23.53 -13.54 -47.17
C HIS A 115 24.26 -14.88 -47.26
N GLY A 116 23.74 -15.78 -48.12
CA GLY A 116 24.41 -17.00 -48.57
C GLY A 116 25.22 -16.75 -49.84
#